data_AF-A0A1A8NHI2-F1
#
_entry.id   AF-A0A1A8NHI2-F1
#
_cell.length_a   1.000
_cell.length_b   1.000
_cell.length_c   1.000
_cell.angle_alpha   90.00
_cell.angle_beta   90.00
_cell.angle_gamma   90.00
#
_symmetry.space_group_name_H-M   'P 1'
#
loop_
_entity.id
_entity.type
_entity.pdbx_description
1 polymer ?
#
loop_
_entity_poly.entity_id
_entity_poly.type
_entity_poly.pdbx_seq_one_letter_code
_entity_poly.pdbx_strand_id
1 'polypeptide(L)'
;MNSLLIAAVLGSSPDYNSLFESLLWPTEAWPETERTDALTALVEGLGPLLSHSDSTLLTDAARLCVQSKIESIIWSKCFPFLSRLSTEEDDARSRESTAAVCRLIRACVALCSENVQKRVVLSVLHSFQTSEEDGDRVSVQVATEVLAVLMPFLAADEHLTLSTLNSALAIIRSPPDAPLVSRITVRIILMLLNCCSSSSSASSGVLKRVLDELCSWDNTERTLMCLTVLSDHFLSHHSPADPRLSPRFWRTVQDGLIDRDSVSRKRALYLLKRCAALSEEDDFNCLHSSSEKDMLFKWAPDKSRLLREFWEDYVLVMETLEENQIHVVRPVLNRIDSLIQTAVTYSHAPGLFHPSWLLCVYQRMLHSENKSLLREGVRHLLNLQALQQPEFALAFSQFVVGPFMEALSEASLF
;
A
#
# COMPACT_ATOMS: atom_id res chain seq x y z
N MET A 1 18.06 -10.82 -27.46
CA MET A 1 19.28 -11.31 -28.15
C MET A 1 19.84 -12.51 -27.39
N ASN A 2 20.29 -13.57 -28.07
CA ASN A 2 20.90 -14.74 -27.40
C ASN A 2 22.21 -14.33 -26.71
N SER A 3 22.37 -14.68 -25.43
CA SER A 3 23.56 -14.38 -24.60
C SER A 3 24.88 -14.81 -25.26
N LEU A 4 24.86 -15.89 -26.03
CA LEU A 4 26.00 -16.39 -26.80
C LEU A 4 26.45 -15.44 -27.92
N LEU A 5 25.52 -14.75 -28.58
CA LEU A 5 25.85 -13.77 -29.62
C LEU A 5 26.47 -12.51 -29.02
N ILE A 6 25.99 -12.07 -27.87
CA ILE A 6 26.54 -10.91 -27.15
C ILE A 6 27.96 -11.23 -26.67
N ALA A 7 28.19 -12.41 -26.10
CA ALA A 7 29.52 -12.86 -25.71
C ALA A 7 30.48 -12.94 -26.91
N ALA A 8 30.01 -13.44 -28.06
CA ALA A 8 30.82 -13.50 -29.28
C ALA A 8 31.15 -12.11 -29.83
N VAL A 9 30.19 -11.17 -29.84
CA VAL A 9 30.41 -9.78 -30.27
C VAL A 9 31.38 -9.07 -29.33
N LEU A 10 31.20 -9.18 -28.02
CA LEU A 10 32.09 -8.58 -27.03
C LEU A 10 33.50 -9.17 -27.08
N GLY A 11 33.64 -10.48 -27.29
CA GLY A 11 34.94 -11.14 -27.44
C GLY A 11 35.68 -10.81 -28.74
N SER A 12 34.97 -10.37 -29.78
CA SER A 12 35.53 -10.07 -31.10
C SER A 12 35.74 -8.57 -31.35
N SER A 13 35.24 -7.70 -30.48
CA SER A 13 35.22 -6.24 -30.69
C SER A 13 36.30 -5.54 -29.85
N PRO A 14 37.31 -4.89 -30.47
CA PRO A 14 38.33 -4.16 -29.73
C PRO A 14 37.89 -2.74 -29.32
N ASP A 15 36.82 -2.20 -29.92
CA ASP A 15 36.34 -0.83 -29.67
C ASP A 15 34.87 -0.80 -29.20
N TYR A 16 34.69 -0.82 -27.88
CA TYR A 16 33.38 -0.72 -27.24
C TYR A 16 32.72 0.65 -27.45
N ASN A 17 33.49 1.73 -27.68
CA ASN A 17 32.92 3.05 -27.88
C ASN A 17 32.15 3.12 -29.20
N SER A 18 32.68 2.53 -30.27
CA SER A 18 31.98 2.43 -31.55
C SER A 18 30.66 1.67 -31.42
N LEU A 19 30.63 0.58 -30.64
CA LEU A 19 29.40 -0.18 -30.36
C LEU A 19 28.37 0.66 -29.60
N PHE A 20 28.79 1.41 -28.57
CA PHE A 20 27.90 2.33 -27.87
C PHE A 20 27.34 3.39 -28.84
N GLU A 21 28.18 4.09 -29.60
CA GLU A 21 27.72 5.12 -30.55
C GLU A 21 26.74 4.57 -31.60
N SER A 22 26.88 3.30 -32.00
CA SER A 22 25.96 2.67 -32.95
C SER A 22 24.55 2.41 -32.39
N LEU A 23 24.44 2.23 -31.06
CA LEU A 23 23.19 1.92 -30.37
C LEU A 23 22.58 3.15 -29.68
N LEU A 24 23.37 4.22 -29.47
CA LEU A 24 22.87 5.47 -28.92
C LEU A 24 21.94 6.16 -29.92
N TRP A 25 20.98 6.91 -29.37
CA TRP A 25 20.04 7.70 -30.16
C TRP A 25 20.33 9.20 -30.02
N PRO A 26 19.96 10.02 -31.03
CA PRO A 26 19.98 11.48 -30.90
C PRO A 26 19.10 11.93 -29.73
N THR A 27 19.52 12.95 -29.00
CA THR A 27 18.80 13.44 -27.81
C THR A 27 17.37 13.91 -28.13
N GLU A 28 17.14 14.36 -29.37
CA GLU A 28 15.83 14.80 -29.85
C GLU A 28 14.95 13.65 -30.38
N ALA A 29 15.54 12.49 -30.70
CA ALA A 29 14.84 11.34 -31.25
C ALA A 29 14.26 10.43 -30.16
N TRP A 30 13.16 9.75 -30.49
CA TRP A 30 12.63 8.67 -29.67
C TRP A 30 13.38 7.38 -30.01
N PRO A 31 13.97 6.69 -29.03
CA PRO A 31 14.58 5.39 -29.29
C PRO A 31 13.51 4.35 -29.64
N GLU A 32 13.84 3.48 -30.58
CA GLU A 32 13.10 2.24 -30.81
C GLU A 32 13.32 1.30 -29.62
N THR A 33 12.27 0.63 -29.13
CA THR A 33 12.36 -0.29 -27.98
C THR A 33 13.44 -1.34 -28.20
N GLU A 34 13.53 -1.90 -29.41
CA GLU A 34 14.54 -2.90 -29.79
C GLU A 34 15.97 -2.37 -29.63
N ARG A 35 16.20 -1.09 -29.94
CA ARG A 35 17.51 -0.46 -29.80
C ARG A 35 17.88 -0.27 -28.32
N THR A 36 16.93 0.17 -27.49
CA THR A 36 17.12 0.28 -26.04
C THR A 36 17.37 -1.08 -25.39
N ASP A 37 16.66 -2.12 -25.82
CA ASP A 37 16.87 -3.49 -25.33
C ASP A 37 18.21 -4.08 -25.80
N ALA A 38 18.64 -3.80 -27.03
CA ALA A 38 19.97 -4.18 -27.51
C ALA A 38 21.09 -3.50 -26.70
N LEU A 39 20.94 -2.20 -26.41
CA LEU A 39 21.87 -1.47 -25.56
C LEU A 39 21.88 -2.02 -24.13
N THR A 40 20.71 -2.35 -23.58
CA THR A 40 20.59 -2.99 -22.25
C THR A 40 21.36 -4.30 -22.21
N ALA A 41 21.15 -5.16 -23.20
CA ALA A 41 21.80 -6.46 -23.27
C ALA A 41 23.33 -6.34 -23.48
N LEU A 42 23.78 -5.31 -24.22
CA LEU A 42 25.21 -4.97 -24.34
C LEU A 42 25.80 -4.59 -22.98
N VAL A 43 25.14 -3.70 -22.23
CA VAL A 43 25.58 -3.27 -20.90
C VAL A 43 25.63 -4.45 -19.94
N GLU A 44 24.59 -5.27 -19.86
CA GLU A 44 24.58 -6.48 -19.02
C GLU A 44 25.71 -7.46 -19.40
N GLY A 45 25.97 -7.63 -20.70
CA GLY A 45 27.06 -8.47 -21.20
C GLY A 45 28.46 -7.99 -20.81
N LEU A 46 28.64 -6.69 -20.56
CA LEU A 46 29.91 -6.12 -20.08
C LEU A 46 30.15 -6.38 -18.59
N GLY A 47 29.11 -6.76 -17.82
CA GLY A 47 29.21 -6.97 -16.38
C GLY A 47 30.34 -7.92 -15.95
N PRO A 48 30.39 -9.17 -16.47
CA PRO A 48 31.46 -10.12 -16.15
C PRO A 48 32.87 -9.61 -16.49
N LEU A 49 33.00 -8.83 -17.57
CA LEU A 49 34.28 -8.27 -18.01
C LEU A 49 34.78 -7.15 -17.08
N LEU A 50 33.86 -6.44 -16.43
CA LEU A 50 34.18 -5.37 -15.48
C LEU A 50 34.37 -5.89 -14.05
N SER A 51 33.78 -7.04 -13.69
CA SER A 51 33.87 -7.62 -12.34
C SER A 51 35.09 -8.52 -12.12
N HIS A 52 35.62 -9.16 -13.18
CA HIS A 52 36.74 -10.09 -13.06
C HIS A 52 38.09 -9.39 -13.26
N SER A 53 38.83 -9.23 -12.16
CA SER A 53 40.23 -8.77 -12.12
C SER A 53 41.13 -9.58 -13.08
N ASP A 54 40.80 -10.86 -13.28
CA ASP A 54 41.57 -11.85 -14.06
C ASP A 54 41.27 -11.84 -15.57
N SER A 55 40.38 -10.97 -16.05
CA SER A 55 40.13 -10.86 -17.49
C SER A 55 41.32 -10.20 -18.20
N THR A 56 42.11 -11.00 -18.89
CA THR A 56 43.24 -10.57 -19.74
C THR A 56 42.84 -9.69 -20.93
N LEU A 57 41.55 -9.42 -21.10
CA LEU A 57 40.95 -8.76 -22.26
C LEU A 57 40.84 -7.23 -22.14
N LEU A 58 40.88 -6.66 -20.92
CA LEU A 58 40.65 -5.22 -20.71
C LEU A 58 41.67 -4.62 -19.72
N THR A 59 42.32 -3.53 -20.13
CA THR A 59 43.19 -2.73 -19.25
C THR A 59 42.36 -1.92 -18.25
N ASP A 60 42.93 -1.59 -17.09
CA ASP A 60 42.25 -0.78 -16.07
C ASP A 60 41.75 0.57 -16.60
N ALA A 61 42.54 1.23 -17.47
CA ALA A 61 42.15 2.47 -18.12
C ALA A 61 40.94 2.29 -19.04
N ALA A 62 40.87 1.17 -19.77
CA ALA A 62 39.74 0.86 -20.64
C ALA A 62 38.49 0.49 -19.83
N ARG A 63 38.63 -0.21 -18.68
CA ARG A 63 37.51 -0.47 -17.75
C ARG A 63 36.91 0.83 -17.21
N LEU A 64 37.76 1.77 -16.76
CA LEU A 64 37.33 3.09 -16.29
C LEU A 64 36.65 3.91 -17.40
N CYS A 65 37.17 3.84 -18.63
CA CYS A 65 36.55 4.49 -19.78
C CYS A 65 35.15 3.93 -20.07
N VAL A 66 34.99 2.60 -20.06
CA VAL A 66 33.70 1.94 -20.26
C VAL A 66 32.72 2.29 -19.13
N GLN A 67 33.15 2.26 -17.87
CA GLN A 67 32.30 2.66 -16.73
C GLN A 67 31.86 4.13 -16.81
N SER A 68 32.78 5.04 -17.18
CA SER A 68 32.46 6.46 -17.40
C SER A 68 31.46 6.64 -18.54
N LYS A 69 31.57 5.85 -19.61
CA LYS A 69 30.60 5.86 -20.71
C LYS A 69 29.24 5.35 -20.25
N ILE A 70 29.18 4.26 -19.48
CA ILE A 70 27.93 3.72 -18.91
C ILE A 70 27.25 4.76 -18.01
N GLU A 71 28.02 5.43 -17.14
CA GLU A 71 27.50 6.53 -16.32
C GLU A 71 26.98 7.69 -17.20
N SER A 72 27.73 8.05 -18.24
CA SER A 72 27.31 9.10 -19.19
C SER A 72 25.99 8.77 -19.87
N ILE A 73 25.71 7.51 -20.20
CA ILE A 73 24.43 7.08 -20.81
C ILE A 73 23.24 7.42 -19.90
N ILE A 74 23.38 7.19 -18.59
CA ILE A 74 22.34 7.49 -17.60
C ILE A 74 21.95 8.97 -17.70
N TRP A 75 22.93 9.87 -17.60
CA TRP A 75 22.68 11.31 -17.51
C TRP A 75 22.43 11.99 -18.85
N SER A 76 23.07 11.54 -19.93
CA SER A 76 22.97 12.20 -21.24
C SER A 76 21.84 11.66 -22.12
N LYS A 77 21.33 10.45 -21.84
CA LYS A 77 20.28 9.81 -22.64
C LYS A 77 19.06 9.44 -21.81
N CYS A 78 19.24 8.67 -20.73
CA CYS A 78 18.10 8.13 -20.00
C CYS A 78 17.29 9.22 -19.28
N PHE A 79 17.92 10.03 -18.43
CA PHE A 79 17.21 11.10 -17.69
C PHE A 79 16.53 12.14 -18.60
N PRO A 80 17.20 12.70 -19.63
CA PRO A 80 16.56 13.63 -20.54
C PRO A 80 15.35 13.02 -21.27
N PHE A 81 15.45 11.75 -21.66
CA PHE A 81 14.33 11.06 -22.31
C PHE A 81 13.17 10.78 -21.33
N LEU A 82 13.45 10.41 -20.09
CA LEU A 82 12.41 10.24 -19.06
C LEU A 82 11.73 11.55 -18.67
N SER A 83 12.47 12.67 -18.68
CA SER A 83 11.91 14.01 -18.50
C SER A 83 10.95 14.35 -19.65
N ARG A 84 11.34 14.10 -20.90
CA ARG A 84 10.43 14.25 -22.06
C ARG A 84 9.21 13.35 -21.99
N LEU A 85 9.36 12.08 -21.58
CA LEU A 85 8.21 11.18 -21.38
C LEU A 85 7.26 11.66 -20.28
N SER A 86 7.73 12.50 -19.37
CA SER A 86 6.92 13.04 -18.28
C SER A 86 5.95 14.14 -18.72
N THR A 87 6.15 14.73 -19.90
CA THR A 87 5.24 15.73 -20.48
C THR A 87 4.24 15.13 -21.48
N GLU A 88 4.40 13.85 -21.82
CA GLU A 88 3.57 13.16 -22.81
C GLU A 88 2.37 12.46 -22.16
N GLU A 89 1.35 12.13 -22.96
CA GLU A 89 0.20 11.36 -22.48
C GLU A 89 0.61 9.92 -22.09
N ASP A 90 -0.04 9.37 -21.06
CA ASP A 90 0.18 8.00 -20.57
C ASP A 90 -0.47 6.96 -21.50
N ASP A 91 0.04 6.86 -22.73
CA ASP A 91 -0.35 5.87 -23.73
C ASP A 91 0.47 4.56 -23.64
N ALA A 92 0.10 3.56 -24.46
CA ALA A 92 0.79 2.27 -24.45
C ALA A 92 2.28 2.39 -24.84
N ARG A 93 2.60 3.32 -25.74
CA ARG A 93 3.94 3.52 -26.29
C ARG A 93 4.87 4.16 -25.26
N SER A 94 4.38 5.16 -24.51
CA SER A 94 5.12 5.84 -23.45
C SER A 94 5.42 4.87 -22.30
N ARG A 95 4.48 3.97 -21.95
CA ARG A 95 4.70 2.90 -20.97
C ARG A 95 5.76 1.90 -21.40
N GLU A 96 5.71 1.45 -22.65
CA GLU A 96 6.72 0.51 -23.20
C GLU A 96 8.11 1.15 -23.22
N SER A 97 8.19 2.40 -23.69
CA SER A 97 9.43 3.18 -23.73
C SER A 97 10.00 3.43 -22.33
N THR A 98 9.13 3.77 -21.36
CA THR A 98 9.50 3.94 -19.95
C THR A 98 10.08 2.64 -19.39
N ALA A 99 9.42 1.50 -19.64
CA ALA A 99 9.88 0.20 -19.16
C ALA A 99 11.24 -0.19 -19.75
N ALA A 100 11.45 0.03 -21.06
CA ALA A 100 12.72 -0.26 -21.72
C ALA A 100 13.87 0.59 -21.15
N VAL A 101 13.64 1.88 -20.94
CA VAL A 101 14.65 2.80 -20.39
C VAL A 101 14.91 2.51 -18.91
N CYS A 102 13.89 2.13 -18.14
CA CYS A 102 14.08 1.69 -16.76
C CYS A 102 14.94 0.42 -16.68
N ARG A 103 14.76 -0.55 -17.60
CA ARG A 103 15.65 -1.72 -17.70
C ARG A 103 17.09 -1.30 -18.00
N LEU A 104 17.29 -0.40 -18.95
CA LEU A 104 18.62 0.12 -19.27
C LEU A 104 19.26 0.83 -18.06
N ILE A 105 18.52 1.69 -17.35
CA ILE A 105 19.00 2.35 -16.14
C ILE A 105 19.45 1.33 -15.11
N ARG A 106 18.64 0.31 -14.85
CA ARG A 106 18.99 -0.75 -13.90
C ARG A 106 20.29 -1.45 -14.30
N ALA A 107 20.45 -1.80 -15.58
CA ALA A 107 21.66 -2.44 -16.09
C ALA A 107 22.89 -1.53 -15.96
N CYS A 108 22.77 -0.24 -16.29
CA CYS A 108 23.86 0.73 -16.13
C CYS A 108 24.25 0.90 -14.66
N VAL A 109 23.27 1.14 -13.78
CA VAL A 109 23.49 1.38 -12.34
C VAL A 109 24.16 0.17 -11.67
N ALA A 110 23.82 -1.06 -12.09
CA ALA A 110 24.46 -2.28 -11.58
C ALA A 110 25.99 -2.32 -11.81
N LEU A 111 26.49 -1.61 -12.81
CA LEU A 111 27.91 -1.59 -13.19
C LEU A 111 28.64 -0.31 -12.74
N CYS A 112 27.92 0.63 -12.14
CA CYS A 112 28.47 1.86 -11.62
C CYS A 112 28.87 1.75 -10.13
N SER A 113 29.70 2.69 -9.67
CA SER A 113 30.09 2.77 -8.26
C SER A 113 28.91 3.11 -7.33
N GLU A 114 28.98 2.74 -6.05
CA GLU A 114 27.95 3.04 -5.05
C GLU A 114 27.59 4.54 -4.99
N ASN A 115 28.57 5.43 -5.17
CA ASN A 115 28.33 6.87 -5.21
C ASN A 115 27.40 7.28 -6.36
N VAL A 116 27.59 6.66 -7.53
CA VAL A 116 26.73 6.89 -8.69
C VAL A 116 25.35 6.27 -8.45
N GLN A 117 25.27 5.07 -7.89
CA GLN A 117 23.99 4.44 -7.52
C GLN A 117 23.17 5.35 -6.59
N LYS A 118 23.80 5.85 -5.51
CA LYS A 118 23.20 6.80 -4.56
C LYS A 118 22.76 8.09 -5.26
N ARG A 119 23.60 8.65 -6.12
CA ARG A 119 23.29 9.87 -6.87
C ARG A 119 22.08 9.69 -7.78
N VAL A 120 21.99 8.57 -8.51
CA VAL A 120 20.84 8.28 -9.39
C VAL A 120 19.56 8.18 -8.58
N VAL A 121 19.56 7.45 -7.47
CA VAL A 121 18.40 7.35 -6.57
C VAL A 121 17.98 8.73 -6.07
N LEU A 122 18.91 9.53 -5.53
CA LEU A 122 18.61 10.85 -4.98
C LEU A 122 18.07 11.81 -6.03
N SER A 123 18.60 11.76 -7.27
CA SER A 123 18.10 12.57 -8.38
C SER A 123 16.64 12.24 -8.73
N VAL A 124 16.25 10.96 -8.70
CA VAL A 124 14.86 10.55 -8.94
C VAL A 124 13.97 10.87 -7.73
N LEU A 125 14.49 10.69 -6.51
CA LEU A 125 13.76 10.97 -5.29
C LEU A 125 13.42 12.47 -5.14
N HIS A 126 14.21 13.35 -5.74
CA HIS A 126 13.91 14.78 -5.73
C HIS A 126 12.55 15.11 -6.37
N SER A 127 12.10 14.33 -7.36
CA SER A 127 10.76 14.43 -7.94
C SER A 127 9.64 14.21 -6.93
N PHE A 128 9.94 13.58 -5.78
CA PHE A 128 8.97 13.33 -4.72
C PHE A 128 8.93 14.43 -3.63
N GLN A 129 9.89 15.35 -3.63
CA GLN A 129 10.15 16.24 -2.49
C GLN A 129 9.73 17.71 -2.70
N THR A 130 9.35 18.12 -3.92
CA THR A 130 9.09 19.54 -4.23
C THR A 130 7.91 19.71 -5.18
N SER A 131 6.99 20.65 -4.87
CA SER A 131 5.96 21.09 -5.81
C SER A 131 6.53 22.18 -6.72
N GLU A 132 6.41 21.94 -8.03
CA GLU A 132 6.43 22.90 -9.14
C GLU A 132 7.56 23.96 -9.13
N GLU A 133 8.56 23.83 -10.02
CA GLU A 133 9.10 24.98 -10.80
C GLU A 133 10.23 24.69 -11.82
N ASP A 134 10.76 23.48 -12.00
CA ASP A 134 11.72 23.23 -13.11
C ASP A 134 11.18 22.28 -14.18
N GLY A 135 11.19 22.75 -15.43
CA GLY A 135 10.72 22.03 -16.63
C GLY A 135 11.59 20.85 -17.08
N ASP A 136 12.70 20.56 -16.39
CA ASP A 136 13.61 19.44 -16.72
C ASP A 136 13.38 18.19 -15.84
N ARG A 137 12.27 18.14 -15.09
CA ARG A 137 12.06 17.11 -14.07
C ARG A 137 11.23 15.92 -14.56
N VAL A 138 11.62 14.75 -14.07
CA VAL A 138 10.85 13.51 -14.23
C VAL A 138 9.59 13.58 -13.35
N SER A 139 8.42 13.27 -13.93
CA SER A 139 7.14 13.19 -13.22
C SER A 139 7.18 12.14 -12.12
N VAL A 140 6.33 12.29 -11.09
CA VAL A 140 6.19 11.30 -10.01
C VAL A 140 5.86 9.91 -10.57
N GLN A 141 5.05 9.84 -11.64
CA GLN A 141 4.69 8.60 -12.31
C GLN A 141 5.92 7.89 -12.90
N VAL A 142 6.72 8.58 -13.70
CA VAL A 142 7.92 7.99 -14.32
C VAL A 142 8.98 7.70 -13.25
N ALA A 143 9.15 8.60 -12.27
CA ALA A 143 10.06 8.42 -11.15
C ALA A 143 9.70 7.18 -10.30
N THR A 144 8.40 6.86 -10.17
CA THR A 144 7.94 5.63 -9.51
C THR A 144 8.45 4.37 -10.21
N GLU A 145 8.40 4.32 -11.54
CA GLU A 145 8.91 3.17 -12.31
C GLU A 145 10.44 3.04 -12.21
N VAL A 146 11.14 4.19 -12.23
CA VAL A 146 12.60 4.21 -12.07
C VAL A 146 13.01 3.73 -10.67
N LEU A 147 12.36 4.22 -9.61
CA LEU A 147 12.63 3.73 -8.25
C LEU A 147 12.34 2.23 -8.13
N ALA A 148 11.24 1.74 -8.74
CA ALA A 148 10.86 0.33 -8.70
C ALA A 148 11.94 -0.60 -9.30
N VAL A 149 12.59 -0.22 -10.41
CA VAL A 149 13.70 -1.02 -10.97
C VAL A 149 15.00 -0.90 -10.19
N LEU A 150 15.15 0.15 -9.37
CA LEU A 150 16.30 0.39 -8.51
C LEU A 150 16.17 -0.20 -7.10
N MET A 151 15.07 -0.91 -6.80
CA MET A 151 14.80 -1.54 -5.50
C MET A 151 15.95 -2.37 -4.92
N PRO A 152 16.69 -3.20 -5.70
CA PRO A 152 17.81 -3.96 -5.16
C PRO A 152 18.92 -3.10 -4.55
N PHE A 153 19.15 -1.90 -5.10
CA PHE A 153 20.15 -0.96 -4.61
C PHE A 153 19.63 -0.14 -3.42
N LEU A 154 18.33 0.19 -3.45
CA LEU A 154 17.66 0.87 -2.34
C LEU A 154 17.69 0.02 -1.07
N ALA A 155 17.29 -1.25 -1.18
CA ALA A 155 17.20 -2.17 -0.04
C ALA A 155 18.57 -2.47 0.61
N ALA A 156 19.68 -2.20 -0.09
CA ALA A 156 21.03 -2.35 0.44
C ALA A 156 21.48 -1.15 1.30
N ASP A 157 20.82 0.00 1.19
CA ASP A 157 21.14 1.23 1.93
C ASP A 157 19.94 1.69 2.78
N GLU A 158 20.09 1.60 4.10
CA GLU A 158 19.02 1.94 5.06
C GLU A 158 18.58 3.41 4.96
N HIS A 159 19.53 4.34 4.74
CA HIS A 159 19.23 5.76 4.63
C HIS A 159 18.42 6.06 3.37
N LEU A 160 18.80 5.45 2.24
CA LEU A 160 18.02 5.57 1.00
C LEU A 160 16.65 4.93 1.13
N THR A 161 16.56 3.73 1.71
CA THR A 161 15.28 3.04 1.95
C THR A 161 14.32 3.92 2.75
N LEU A 162 14.77 4.47 3.88
CA LEU A 162 13.95 5.34 4.73
C LEU A 162 13.58 6.65 4.03
N SER A 163 14.51 7.25 3.29
CA SER A 163 14.26 8.49 2.56
C SER A 163 13.20 8.28 1.46
N THR A 164 13.34 7.20 0.67
CA THR A 164 12.37 6.80 -0.35
C THR A 164 11.01 6.50 0.25
N LEU A 165 10.98 5.77 1.37
CA LEU A 165 9.73 5.44 2.07
C LEU A 165 9.00 6.68 2.55
N ASN A 166 9.69 7.58 3.26
CA ASN A 166 9.10 8.79 3.81
C ASN A 166 8.56 9.70 2.70
N SER A 167 9.31 9.87 1.60
CA SER A 167 8.86 10.64 0.45
C SER A 167 7.65 10.00 -0.25
N ALA A 168 7.62 8.67 -0.41
CA ALA A 168 6.47 7.97 -0.99
C ALA A 168 5.22 8.11 -0.11
N LEU A 169 5.35 7.93 1.21
CA LEU A 169 4.25 8.12 2.17
C LEU A 169 3.74 9.57 2.18
N ALA A 170 4.65 10.56 2.09
CA ALA A 170 4.27 11.96 2.02
C ALA A 170 3.42 12.29 0.78
N ILE A 171 3.76 11.72 -0.40
CA ILE A 171 2.94 11.88 -1.61
C ILE A 171 1.60 11.18 -1.50
N ILE A 172 1.57 9.95 -0.98
CA ILE A 172 0.32 9.21 -0.78
C ILE A 172 -0.61 9.97 0.17
N ARG A 173 -0.04 10.62 1.20
CA ARG A 173 -0.77 11.45 2.16
C ARG A 173 -1.29 12.74 1.50
N SER A 174 -0.47 13.40 0.68
CA SER A 174 -0.87 14.63 0.00
C SER A 174 -1.97 14.36 -1.05
N PRO A 175 -2.81 15.34 -1.41
CA PRO A 175 -3.71 15.21 -2.55
C PRO A 175 -2.90 15.41 -3.84
N PRO A 176 -2.86 14.48 -4.84
CA PRO A 176 -4.00 14.12 -5.72
C PRO A 176 -4.01 12.66 -6.30
N ASP A 177 -4.84 12.40 -7.33
CA ASP A 177 -5.02 11.21 -8.20
C ASP A 177 -4.91 9.79 -7.60
N ALA A 178 -6.08 9.17 -7.34
CA ALA A 178 -6.22 7.77 -6.91
C ALA A 178 -5.35 6.73 -7.68
N PRO A 179 -5.19 6.78 -9.02
CA PRO A 179 -4.34 5.81 -9.73
C PRO A 179 -2.85 5.97 -9.40
N LEU A 180 -2.36 7.19 -9.18
CA LEU A 180 -0.97 7.44 -8.79
C LEU A 180 -0.70 6.88 -7.39
N VAL A 181 -1.63 7.11 -6.46
CA VAL A 181 -1.54 6.58 -5.09
C VAL A 181 -1.43 5.05 -5.11
N SER A 182 -2.31 4.36 -5.83
CA SER A 182 -2.26 2.90 -5.97
C SER A 182 -0.95 2.42 -6.58
N ARG A 183 -0.41 3.16 -7.57
CA ARG A 183 0.86 2.81 -8.22
C ARG A 183 2.03 2.93 -7.26
N ILE A 184 2.13 4.01 -6.51
CA ILE A 184 3.20 4.22 -5.52
C ILE A 184 3.13 3.14 -4.43
N THR A 185 1.94 2.84 -3.90
CA THR A 185 1.77 1.79 -2.88
C THR A 185 2.28 0.43 -3.37
N VAL A 186 1.92 0.02 -4.59
CA VAL A 186 2.30 -1.30 -5.14
C VAL A 186 3.76 -1.34 -5.62
N ARG A 187 4.21 -0.30 -6.33
CA ARG A 187 5.54 -0.32 -6.98
C ARG A 187 6.67 0.11 -6.07
N ILE A 188 6.38 0.89 -5.02
CA ILE A 188 7.40 1.36 -4.06
C ILE A 188 7.21 0.65 -2.72
N ILE A 189 6.12 0.91 -2.00
CA ILE A 189 5.99 0.45 -0.61
C ILE A 189 5.99 -1.08 -0.52
N LEU A 190 5.14 -1.75 -1.31
CA LEU A 190 5.06 -3.21 -1.32
C LEU A 190 6.38 -3.84 -1.80
N MET A 191 7.04 -3.28 -2.81
CA MET A 191 8.33 -3.78 -3.29
C MET A 191 9.45 -3.60 -2.27
N LEU A 192 9.51 -2.46 -1.58
CA LEU A 192 10.44 -2.24 -0.48
C LEU A 192 10.25 -3.29 0.62
N LEU A 193 9.01 -3.53 1.05
CA LEU A 193 8.71 -4.55 2.06
C LEU A 193 9.12 -5.96 1.61
N ASN A 194 8.84 -6.32 0.35
CA ASN A 194 9.28 -7.60 -0.23
C ASN A 194 10.81 -7.76 -0.24
N CYS A 195 11.55 -6.71 -0.61
CA CYS A 195 13.01 -6.73 -0.60
C CYS A 195 13.58 -6.78 0.81
N CYS A 196 13.01 -6.02 1.75
CA CYS A 196 13.45 -5.97 3.14
C CYS A 196 13.13 -7.25 3.91
N SER A 197 12.12 -8.02 3.52
CA SER A 197 11.71 -9.28 4.19
C SER A 197 12.84 -10.32 4.31
N SER A 198 13.91 -10.20 3.52
CA SER A 198 15.10 -11.06 3.60
C SER A 198 16.05 -10.70 4.74
N SER A 199 15.92 -9.50 5.34
CA SER A 199 16.74 -8.96 6.43
C SER A 199 15.87 -8.67 7.65
N SER A 200 15.93 -9.54 8.66
CA SER A 200 14.94 -9.64 9.74
C SER A 200 14.80 -8.39 10.62
N SER A 201 15.88 -7.63 10.84
CA SER A 201 15.85 -6.42 11.69
C SER A 201 15.38 -5.17 10.94
N ALA A 202 15.88 -4.95 9.73
CA ALA A 202 15.52 -3.79 8.91
C ALA A 202 14.06 -3.86 8.43
N SER A 203 13.57 -5.04 8.08
CA SER A 203 12.17 -5.27 7.70
C SER A 203 11.19 -4.86 8.79
N SER A 204 11.52 -5.14 10.05
CA SER A 204 10.68 -4.83 11.21
C SER A 204 10.54 -3.32 11.42
N GLY A 205 11.65 -2.58 11.32
CA GLY A 205 11.65 -1.12 11.47
C GLY A 205 10.88 -0.41 10.36
N VAL A 206 11.06 -0.85 9.11
CA VAL A 206 10.34 -0.31 7.94
C VAL A 206 8.83 -0.58 8.07
N LEU A 207 8.43 -1.82 8.35
CA LEU A 207 7.02 -2.19 8.45
C LEU A 207 6.31 -1.42 9.58
N LYS A 208 6.95 -1.30 10.75
CA LYS A 208 6.41 -0.52 11.87
C LYS A 208 6.23 0.95 11.51
N ARG A 209 7.22 1.55 10.86
CA ARG A 209 7.15 2.95 10.40
C ARG A 209 6.00 3.16 9.41
N VAL A 210 5.76 2.22 8.49
CA VAL A 210 4.60 2.30 7.58
C VAL A 210 3.30 2.27 8.37
N LEU A 211 3.14 1.32 9.30
CA LEU A 211 1.92 1.23 10.10
C LEU A 211 1.66 2.49 10.93
N ASP A 212 2.70 3.00 11.60
CA ASP A 212 2.63 4.21 12.42
C ASP A 212 2.20 5.43 11.58
N GLU A 213 2.80 5.61 10.40
CA GLU A 213 2.46 6.71 9.50
C GLU A 213 1.04 6.57 8.94
N LEU A 214 0.63 5.38 8.48
CA LEU A 214 -0.74 5.11 8.01
C LEU A 214 -1.77 5.39 9.10
N CYS A 215 -1.50 4.98 10.35
CA CYS A 215 -2.38 5.28 11.47
C CYS A 215 -2.44 6.78 11.79
N SER A 216 -1.40 7.55 11.47
CA SER A 216 -1.40 9.01 11.70
C SER A 216 -2.27 9.80 10.71
N TRP A 217 -2.77 9.18 9.65
CA TRP A 217 -3.55 9.85 8.62
C TRP A 217 -5.00 10.08 9.04
N ASP A 218 -5.59 11.14 8.51
CA ASP A 218 -7.02 11.46 8.69
C ASP A 218 -7.89 10.99 7.52
N ASN A 219 -7.27 10.57 6.41
CA ASN A 219 -7.99 10.09 5.24
C ASN A 219 -8.25 8.58 5.33
N THR A 220 -9.46 8.21 5.71
CA THR A 220 -9.89 6.82 5.88
C THR A 220 -9.76 5.99 4.59
N GLU A 221 -10.26 6.49 3.46
CA GLU A 221 -10.24 5.76 2.17
C GLU A 221 -8.81 5.36 1.76
N ARG A 222 -7.87 6.31 1.80
CA ARG A 222 -6.47 6.08 1.42
C ARG A 222 -5.76 5.16 2.40
N THR A 223 -6.03 5.34 3.70
CA THR A 223 -5.46 4.49 4.75
C THR A 223 -5.92 3.05 4.55
N LEU A 224 -7.22 2.82 4.32
CA LEU A 224 -7.78 1.49 4.04
C LEU A 224 -7.20 0.88 2.76
N MET A 225 -7.02 1.67 1.71
CA MET A 225 -6.41 1.19 0.47
C MET A 225 -4.99 0.65 0.74
N CYS A 226 -4.15 1.44 1.42
CA CYS A 226 -2.78 1.03 1.74
C CYS A 226 -2.76 -0.19 2.67
N LEU A 227 -3.55 -0.18 3.75
CA LEU A 227 -3.63 -1.31 4.68
C LEU A 227 -4.12 -2.59 3.99
N THR A 228 -5.04 -2.49 3.03
CA THR A 228 -5.53 -3.65 2.27
C THR A 228 -4.45 -4.23 1.37
N VAL A 229 -3.76 -3.38 0.59
CA VAL A 229 -2.68 -3.80 -0.32
C VAL A 229 -1.51 -4.42 0.45
N LEU A 230 -1.22 -3.90 1.64
CA LEU A 230 -0.10 -4.34 2.48
C LEU A 230 -0.52 -5.38 3.53
N SER A 231 -1.75 -5.89 3.46
CA SER A 231 -2.32 -6.74 4.51
C SER A 231 -1.52 -8.02 4.74
N ASP A 232 -0.97 -8.64 3.70
CA ASP A 232 -0.18 -9.88 3.84
C ASP A 232 1.14 -9.67 4.60
N HIS A 233 1.68 -8.44 4.63
CA HIS A 233 2.84 -8.12 5.46
C HIS A 233 2.44 -7.86 6.92
N PHE A 234 1.38 -7.06 7.13
CA PHE A 234 0.93 -6.68 8.46
C PHE A 234 0.26 -7.83 9.22
N LEU A 235 -0.56 -8.62 8.53
CA LEU A 235 -1.38 -9.70 9.05
C LEU A 235 -0.72 -11.05 8.77
N SER A 236 0.56 -11.15 9.12
CA SER A 236 1.33 -12.38 9.12
C SER A 236 1.59 -12.85 10.56
N HIS A 237 1.81 -14.15 10.74
CA HIS A 237 2.13 -14.74 12.04
C HIS A 237 3.34 -14.01 12.66
N HIS A 238 3.17 -13.53 13.89
CA HIS A 238 4.20 -12.79 14.64
C HIS A 238 4.76 -11.54 13.93
N SER A 239 3.93 -10.86 13.14
CA SER A 239 4.30 -9.56 12.56
C SER A 239 4.78 -8.58 13.65
N PRO A 240 5.94 -7.94 13.48
CA PRO A 240 6.46 -6.96 14.44
C PRO A 240 5.65 -5.65 14.46
N ALA A 241 4.76 -5.47 13.49
CA ALA A 241 3.89 -4.32 13.32
C ALA A 241 2.45 -4.81 13.14
N ASP A 242 1.91 -5.44 14.18
CA ASP A 242 0.55 -5.95 14.17
C ASP A 242 -0.48 -4.80 14.30
N PRO A 243 -1.30 -4.55 13.26
CA PRO A 243 -2.30 -3.48 13.29
C PRO A 243 -3.40 -3.73 14.32
N ARG A 244 -3.63 -4.98 14.75
CA ARG A 244 -4.64 -5.31 15.78
C ARG A 244 -4.36 -4.63 17.12
N LEU A 245 -3.11 -4.25 17.37
CA LEU A 245 -2.68 -3.55 18.59
C LEU A 245 -2.93 -2.03 18.53
N SER A 246 -3.29 -1.47 17.37
CA SER A 246 -3.49 -0.04 17.17
C SER A 246 -4.97 0.34 17.32
N PRO A 247 -5.35 1.16 18.32
CA PRO A 247 -6.71 1.68 18.41
C PRO A 247 -7.10 2.52 17.19
N ARG A 248 -6.13 3.20 16.58
CA ARG A 248 -6.35 4.05 15.42
C ARG A 248 -6.65 3.25 14.17
N PHE A 249 -6.00 2.10 13.98
CA PHE A 249 -6.35 1.14 12.94
C PHE A 249 -7.82 0.72 13.05
N TRP A 250 -8.28 0.33 14.24
CA TRP A 250 -9.67 -0.08 14.43
C TRP A 250 -10.67 1.05 14.22
N ARG A 251 -10.34 2.30 14.59
CA ARG A 251 -11.18 3.45 14.23
C ARG A 251 -11.27 3.62 12.72
N THR A 252 -10.16 3.52 11.99
CA THR A 252 -10.16 3.56 10.52
C THR A 252 -11.01 2.45 9.91
N VAL A 253 -10.97 1.23 10.48
CA VAL A 253 -11.86 0.13 10.05
C VAL A 253 -13.32 0.49 10.31
N GLN A 254 -13.66 1.00 11.50
CA GLN A 254 -15.03 1.42 11.82
C GLN A 254 -15.54 2.52 10.90
N ASP A 255 -14.73 3.56 10.66
CA ASP A 255 -15.02 4.65 9.73
C ASP A 255 -15.24 4.12 8.31
N GLY A 256 -14.41 3.16 7.89
CA GLY A 256 -14.54 2.50 6.59
C GLY A 256 -15.81 1.69 6.44
N LEU A 257 -16.25 0.99 7.49
CA LEU A 257 -17.47 0.18 7.48
C LEU A 257 -18.75 1.01 7.31
N ILE A 258 -18.73 2.28 7.69
CA ILE A 258 -19.86 3.23 7.59
C ILE A 258 -19.72 4.22 6.43
N ASP A 259 -18.64 4.11 5.66
CA ASP A 259 -18.32 5.03 4.57
C ASP A 259 -19.41 5.00 3.48
N ARG A 260 -19.57 6.10 2.75
CA ARG A 260 -20.52 6.20 1.63
C ARG A 260 -20.04 5.39 0.43
N ASP A 261 -18.74 5.28 0.23
CA ASP A 261 -18.16 4.48 -0.83
C ASP A 261 -18.17 2.98 -0.49
N SER A 262 -18.64 2.18 -1.45
CA SER A 262 -18.71 0.73 -1.30
C SER A 262 -17.33 0.06 -1.27
N VAL A 263 -16.31 0.65 -1.91
CA VAL A 263 -14.95 0.08 -1.92
C VAL A 263 -14.31 0.24 -0.55
N SER A 264 -14.44 1.41 0.09
CA SER A 264 -14.04 1.63 1.48
C SER A 264 -14.67 0.62 2.43
N ARG A 265 -15.99 0.39 2.33
CA ARG A 265 -16.71 -0.60 3.15
C ARG A 265 -16.17 -2.02 2.95
N LYS A 266 -15.97 -2.43 1.69
CA LYS A 266 -15.41 -3.75 1.36
C LYS A 266 -13.98 -3.93 1.88
N ARG A 267 -13.13 -2.90 1.76
CA ARG A 267 -11.76 -2.90 2.29
C ARG A 267 -11.73 -3.04 3.80
N ALA A 268 -12.53 -2.25 4.51
CA ALA A 268 -12.64 -2.32 5.96
C ALA A 268 -13.15 -3.69 6.44
N LEU A 269 -14.17 -4.23 5.78
CA LEU A 269 -14.71 -5.55 6.10
C LEU A 269 -13.72 -6.68 5.81
N TYR A 270 -12.97 -6.60 4.70
CA TYR A 270 -11.87 -7.52 4.41
C TYR A 270 -10.81 -7.52 5.52
N LEU A 271 -10.36 -6.33 5.94
CA LEU A 271 -9.37 -6.18 7.01
C LEU A 271 -9.88 -6.76 8.33
N LEU A 272 -11.15 -6.50 8.69
CA LEU A 272 -11.78 -7.08 9.88
C LEU A 272 -11.78 -8.61 9.83
N LYS A 273 -12.23 -9.20 8.71
CA LYS A 273 -12.24 -10.67 8.50
C LYS A 273 -10.85 -11.26 8.66
N ARG A 274 -9.84 -10.65 8.02
CA ARG A 274 -8.45 -11.13 8.09
C ARG A 274 -7.91 -11.07 9.52
N CYS A 275 -8.18 -9.99 10.26
CA CYS A 275 -7.78 -9.89 11.66
C CYS A 275 -8.48 -10.91 12.56
N ALA A 276 -9.78 -11.18 12.36
CA ALA A 276 -10.52 -12.17 13.12
C ALA A 276 -9.96 -13.59 12.87
N ALA A 277 -9.79 -13.96 11.59
CA ALA A 277 -9.21 -15.26 11.19
C ALA A 277 -7.79 -15.44 11.75
N LEU A 278 -6.92 -14.44 11.61
CA LEU A 278 -5.56 -14.51 12.13
C LEU A 278 -5.55 -14.61 13.67
N SER A 279 -6.50 -13.98 14.36
CA SER A 279 -6.56 -14.06 15.83
C SER A 279 -6.99 -15.45 16.32
N GLU A 280 -7.85 -16.12 15.55
CA GLU A 280 -8.21 -17.52 15.78
C GLU A 280 -7.03 -18.46 15.57
N GLU A 281 -6.23 -18.24 14.52
CA GLU A 281 -5.09 -19.07 14.16
C GLU A 281 -3.89 -18.91 15.14
N ASP A 282 -3.64 -17.70 15.63
CA ASP A 282 -2.44 -17.35 16.42
C ASP A 282 -2.57 -17.60 17.94
N ASP A 283 -3.72 -18.06 18.45
CA ASP A 283 -4.06 -17.97 19.89
C ASP A 283 -3.76 -16.57 20.46
N PHE A 284 -4.04 -15.54 19.66
CA PHE A 284 -3.66 -14.16 19.93
C PHE A 284 -4.23 -13.66 21.26
N ASN A 285 -3.36 -13.26 22.20
CA ASN A 285 -3.79 -12.73 23.49
C ASN A 285 -3.55 -11.21 23.58
N CYS A 286 -4.61 -10.43 23.37
CA CYS A 286 -4.56 -8.97 23.39
C CYS A 286 -4.48 -8.38 24.82
N LEU A 287 -4.58 -9.21 25.88
CA LEU A 287 -4.70 -8.76 27.28
C LEU A 287 -3.45 -8.08 27.86
N HIS A 288 -2.34 -7.98 27.12
CA HIS A 288 -1.08 -7.43 27.62
C HIS A 288 -0.87 -5.92 27.39
N SER A 289 -1.83 -5.21 26.77
CA SER A 289 -1.71 -3.76 26.55
C SER A 289 -2.36 -2.95 27.69
N SER A 290 -1.64 -1.97 28.22
CA SER A 290 -1.88 -1.27 29.50
C SER A 290 -3.09 -0.34 29.55
N SER A 291 -3.87 -0.19 28.48
CA SER A 291 -5.17 0.52 28.50
C SER A 291 -6.28 -0.40 27.96
N GLU A 292 -6.91 -1.18 28.86
CA GLU A 292 -8.08 -2.02 28.53
C GLU A 292 -9.29 -1.21 28.03
N LYS A 293 -9.29 0.11 28.30
CA LYS A 293 -10.44 1.00 28.10
C LYS A 293 -10.57 1.53 26.67
N ASP A 294 -9.49 1.53 25.89
CA ASP A 294 -9.45 2.05 24.52
C ASP A 294 -9.37 0.94 23.45
N MET A 295 -9.42 -0.32 23.86
CA MET A 295 -9.36 -1.45 22.94
C MET A 295 -10.71 -1.68 22.26
N LEU A 296 -10.76 -1.39 20.96
CA LEU A 296 -11.93 -1.64 20.13
C LEU A 296 -12.08 -3.12 19.76
N PHE A 297 -10.98 -3.86 19.63
CA PHE A 297 -10.96 -5.28 19.30
C PHE A 297 -10.18 -6.07 20.35
N LYS A 298 -10.74 -7.19 20.78
CA LYS A 298 -10.11 -8.10 21.73
C LYS A 298 -10.27 -9.53 21.24
N TRP A 299 -9.23 -10.32 21.44
CA TRP A 299 -9.27 -11.76 21.29
C TRP A 299 -8.78 -12.41 22.58
N ALA A 300 -9.52 -13.42 23.03
CA ALA A 300 -9.27 -14.17 24.23
C ALA A 300 -9.34 -15.66 23.86
N PRO A 301 -8.22 -16.40 23.90
CA PRO A 301 -8.18 -17.79 23.44
C PRO A 301 -9.20 -18.70 24.15
N ASP A 302 -9.45 -18.46 25.43
CA ASP A 302 -10.46 -19.16 26.24
C ASP A 302 -11.90 -18.93 25.76
N LYS A 303 -12.14 -17.89 24.96
CA LYS A 303 -13.43 -17.53 24.36
C LYS A 303 -13.41 -17.54 22.84
N SER A 304 -12.41 -18.18 22.23
CA SER A 304 -12.19 -18.20 20.77
C SER A 304 -13.45 -18.58 19.99
N ARG A 305 -14.17 -19.62 20.42
CA ARG A 305 -15.43 -20.05 19.78
C ARG A 305 -16.51 -18.95 19.80
N LEU A 306 -16.72 -18.32 20.95
CA LEU A 306 -17.71 -17.24 21.11
C LEU A 306 -17.35 -16.03 20.24
N LEU A 307 -16.07 -15.66 20.23
CA LEU A 307 -15.56 -14.54 19.45
C LEU A 307 -15.71 -14.81 17.95
N ARG A 308 -15.36 -16.01 17.49
CA ARG A 308 -15.55 -16.42 16.11
C ARG A 308 -17.01 -16.33 15.69
N GLU A 309 -17.91 -16.95 16.44
CA GLU A 309 -19.36 -16.93 16.15
C GLU A 309 -19.89 -15.49 16.10
N PHE A 310 -19.47 -14.63 17.04
CA PHE A 310 -19.82 -13.21 17.04
C PHE A 310 -19.32 -12.47 15.79
N TRP A 311 -18.05 -12.63 15.42
CA TRP A 311 -17.48 -11.91 14.28
C TRP A 311 -18.00 -12.44 12.94
N GLU A 312 -18.30 -13.73 12.83
CA GLU A 312 -18.99 -14.32 11.67
C GLU A 312 -20.40 -13.73 11.49
N ASP A 313 -21.17 -13.65 12.58
CA ASP A 313 -22.50 -13.02 12.57
C ASP A 313 -22.42 -11.53 12.24
N TYR A 314 -21.46 -10.81 12.82
CA TYR A 314 -21.23 -9.39 12.54
C TYR A 314 -20.90 -9.16 11.07
N VAL A 315 -19.97 -9.94 10.54
CA VAL A 315 -19.58 -9.90 9.12
C VAL A 315 -20.79 -10.16 8.23
N LEU A 316 -21.56 -11.21 8.51
CA LEU A 316 -22.75 -11.55 7.73
C LEU A 316 -23.78 -10.40 7.75
N VAL A 317 -24.01 -9.79 8.91
CA VAL A 317 -24.86 -8.59 9.02
C VAL A 317 -24.35 -7.48 8.13
N MET A 318 -23.07 -7.13 8.22
CA MET A 318 -22.48 -6.04 7.44
C MET A 318 -22.51 -6.31 5.92
N GLU A 319 -22.24 -7.54 5.48
CA GLU A 319 -22.38 -7.92 4.06
C GLU A 319 -23.81 -7.82 3.57
N THR A 320 -24.76 -8.29 4.38
CA THR A 320 -26.18 -8.26 4.01
C THR A 320 -26.69 -6.82 3.93
N LEU A 321 -26.19 -5.91 4.78
CA LEU A 321 -26.54 -4.49 4.73
C LEU A 321 -25.98 -3.75 3.49
N GLU A 322 -25.07 -4.36 2.73
CA GLU A 322 -24.70 -3.87 1.39
C GLU A 322 -25.78 -4.11 0.35
N GLU A 323 -26.68 -5.07 0.59
CA GLU A 323 -27.78 -5.38 -0.32
C GLU A 323 -28.91 -4.35 -0.17
N ASN A 324 -29.31 -3.75 -1.28
CA ASN A 324 -30.39 -2.76 -1.28
C ASN A 324 -31.80 -3.39 -1.11
N GLN A 325 -31.92 -4.71 -1.16
CA GLN A 325 -33.20 -5.42 -1.18
C GLN A 325 -33.65 -5.85 0.22
N ILE A 326 -34.74 -5.26 0.72
CA ILE A 326 -35.21 -5.49 2.09
C ILE A 326 -35.51 -6.96 2.41
N HIS A 327 -35.95 -7.77 1.43
CA HIS A 327 -36.24 -9.18 1.66
C HIS A 327 -34.96 -10.02 1.90
N VAL A 328 -33.80 -9.53 1.46
CA VAL A 328 -32.49 -10.13 1.73
C VAL A 328 -32.00 -9.73 3.11
N VAL A 329 -32.25 -8.49 3.53
CA VAL A 329 -31.81 -7.95 4.83
C VAL A 329 -32.65 -8.45 6.01
N ARG A 330 -33.97 -8.55 5.82
CA ARG A 330 -34.92 -8.88 6.91
C ARG A 330 -34.59 -10.17 7.69
N PRO A 331 -34.16 -11.27 7.05
CA PRO A 331 -33.75 -12.49 7.76
C PRO A 331 -32.57 -12.32 8.72
N VAL A 332 -31.72 -11.31 8.48
CA VAL A 332 -30.48 -11.09 9.23
C VAL A 332 -30.68 -10.13 10.41
N LEU A 333 -31.83 -9.46 10.51
CA LEU A 333 -32.17 -8.60 11.66
C LEU A 333 -32.19 -9.36 12.99
N ASN A 334 -32.66 -10.62 13.01
CA ASN A 334 -32.62 -11.46 14.21
C ASN A 334 -31.17 -11.74 14.68
N ARG A 335 -30.19 -11.69 13.76
CA ARG A 335 -28.77 -11.81 14.13
C ARG A 335 -28.25 -10.55 14.80
N ILE A 336 -28.79 -9.38 14.47
CA ILE A 336 -28.49 -8.13 15.18
C ILE A 336 -28.89 -8.27 16.65
N ASP A 337 -30.06 -8.85 16.93
CA ASP A 337 -30.48 -9.15 18.32
C ASP A 337 -29.50 -10.10 19.02
N SER A 338 -29.04 -11.15 18.33
CA SER A 338 -28.05 -12.09 18.89
C SER A 338 -26.70 -11.42 19.19
N LEU A 339 -26.22 -10.54 18.31
CA LEU A 339 -25.00 -9.75 18.52
C LEU A 339 -25.13 -8.84 19.74
N ILE A 340 -26.26 -8.14 19.86
CA ILE A 340 -26.56 -7.26 21.00
C ILE A 340 -26.61 -8.06 22.29
N GLN A 341 -27.37 -9.16 22.32
CA GLN A 341 -27.50 -9.98 23.52
C GLN A 341 -26.16 -10.55 23.96
N THR A 342 -25.34 -10.97 23.00
CA THR A 342 -23.96 -11.41 23.26
C THR A 342 -23.13 -10.27 23.86
N ALA A 343 -23.12 -9.10 23.23
CA ALA A 343 -22.36 -7.94 23.71
C ALA A 343 -22.80 -7.48 25.11
N VAL A 344 -24.10 -7.51 25.40
CA VAL A 344 -24.66 -7.16 26.72
C VAL A 344 -24.33 -8.22 27.77
N THR A 345 -24.45 -9.51 27.45
CA THR A 345 -24.17 -10.60 28.40
C THR A 345 -22.71 -10.57 28.87
N TYR A 346 -21.81 -10.16 27.98
CA TYR A 346 -20.37 -10.12 28.25
C TYR A 346 -19.82 -8.71 28.47
N SER A 347 -20.67 -7.72 28.79
CA SER A 347 -20.25 -6.36 29.13
C SER A 347 -19.48 -6.29 30.46
N HIS A 348 -19.85 -7.13 31.43
CA HIS A 348 -19.27 -7.16 32.79
C HIS A 348 -17.98 -7.99 32.93
N ALA A 349 -17.71 -8.90 32.00
CA ALA A 349 -16.34 -9.42 31.80
C ALA A 349 -15.56 -8.33 31.08
N PRO A 350 -14.25 -8.08 31.35
CA PRO A 350 -13.53 -6.91 30.83
C PRO A 350 -13.80 -6.71 29.34
N GLY A 351 -14.68 -5.74 29.01
CA GLY A 351 -15.59 -5.76 27.86
C GLY A 351 -15.02 -6.40 26.60
N LEU A 352 -15.46 -7.62 26.30
CA LEU A 352 -14.99 -8.41 25.15
C LEU A 352 -15.35 -7.74 23.81
N PHE A 353 -16.48 -7.06 23.79
CA PHE A 353 -17.02 -6.40 22.60
C PHE A 353 -17.23 -4.92 22.90
N HIS A 354 -16.58 -4.06 22.12
CA HIS A 354 -16.80 -2.63 22.23
C HIS A 354 -18.14 -2.23 21.58
N PRO A 355 -19.03 -1.48 22.25
CA PRO A 355 -20.36 -1.14 21.71
C PRO A 355 -20.33 -0.38 20.37
N SER A 356 -19.22 0.28 20.03
CA SER A 356 -19.10 1.02 18.76
C SER A 356 -19.21 0.14 17.51
N TRP A 357 -18.95 -1.16 17.59
CA TRP A 357 -19.21 -2.06 16.46
C TRP A 357 -20.70 -2.13 16.12
N LEU A 358 -21.57 -2.18 17.13
CA LEU A 358 -23.02 -2.17 16.92
C LEU A 358 -23.50 -0.81 16.41
N LEU A 359 -22.83 0.28 16.77
CA LEU A 359 -23.09 1.60 16.19
C LEU A 359 -22.83 1.61 14.68
N CYS A 360 -21.78 0.92 14.20
CA CYS A 360 -21.54 0.80 12.75
C CYS A 360 -22.71 0.13 12.02
N VAL A 361 -23.30 -0.92 12.62
CA VAL A 361 -24.49 -1.60 12.08
C VAL A 361 -25.66 -0.63 11.96
N TYR A 362 -25.99 0.06 13.05
CA TYR A 362 -27.10 1.02 13.03
C TYR A 362 -26.83 2.17 12.06
N GLN A 363 -25.63 2.72 12.04
CA GLN A 363 -25.26 3.79 11.12
C GLN A 363 -25.45 3.37 9.65
N ARG A 364 -25.10 2.12 9.30
CA ARG A 364 -25.34 1.59 7.95
C ARG A 364 -26.82 1.46 7.62
N MET A 365 -27.63 0.98 8.56
CA MET A 365 -29.09 0.92 8.38
C MET A 365 -29.69 2.31 8.19
N LEU A 366 -29.25 3.30 8.97
CA LEU A 366 -29.75 4.68 8.92
C LEU A 366 -29.27 5.44 7.67
N HIS A 367 -28.08 5.13 7.15
CA HIS A 367 -27.59 5.68 5.89
C HIS A 367 -28.05 4.90 4.65
N SER A 368 -28.93 3.91 4.82
CA SER A 368 -29.45 3.15 3.68
C SER A 368 -30.35 4.00 2.79
N GLU A 369 -30.16 3.89 1.48
CA GLU A 369 -31.09 4.45 0.49
C GLU A 369 -32.46 3.76 0.55
N ASN A 370 -32.51 2.51 1.06
CA ASN A 370 -33.76 1.80 1.25
C ASN A 370 -34.49 2.32 2.50
N LYS A 371 -35.52 3.13 2.28
CA LYS A 371 -36.34 3.72 3.35
C LYS A 371 -37.02 2.68 4.26
N SER A 372 -37.27 1.46 3.77
CA SER A 372 -37.79 0.39 4.64
C SER A 372 -36.74 -0.11 5.63
N LEU A 373 -35.47 -0.21 5.20
CA LEU A 373 -34.36 -0.59 6.08
C LEU A 373 -34.07 0.50 7.10
N LEU A 374 -34.10 1.77 6.67
CA LEU A 374 -33.97 2.92 7.56
C LEU A 374 -35.07 2.92 8.65
N ARG A 375 -36.34 2.76 8.26
CA ARG A 375 -37.48 2.64 9.21
C ARG A 375 -37.30 1.50 10.21
N GLU A 376 -36.80 0.35 9.74
CA GLU A 376 -36.57 -0.81 10.60
C GLU A 376 -35.42 -0.55 11.57
N GLY A 377 -34.32 0.06 11.13
CA GLY A 377 -33.21 0.45 11.99
C GLY A 377 -33.63 1.42 13.09
N VAL A 378 -34.42 2.45 12.75
CA VAL A 378 -35.00 3.38 13.74
C VAL A 378 -35.88 2.65 14.75
N ARG A 379 -36.82 1.81 14.28
CA ARG A 379 -37.74 1.07 15.16
C ARG A 379 -36.98 0.12 16.08
N HIS A 380 -36.00 -0.61 15.55
CA HIS A 380 -35.21 -1.56 16.31
C HIS A 380 -34.40 -0.86 17.40
N LEU A 381 -33.71 0.24 17.05
CA LEU A 381 -32.94 1.03 17.99
C LEU A 381 -33.78 1.61 19.13
N LEU A 382 -34.98 2.13 18.83
CA LEU A 382 -35.89 2.68 19.84
C LEU A 382 -36.41 1.63 20.84
N ASN A 383 -36.48 0.36 20.43
CA ASN A 383 -36.90 -0.75 21.28
C ASN A 383 -35.73 -1.48 21.95
N LEU A 384 -34.51 -0.98 21.79
CA LEU A 384 -33.30 -1.65 22.24
C LEU A 384 -33.17 -1.60 23.78
N GLN A 385 -33.47 -2.72 24.44
CA GLN A 385 -33.33 -2.84 25.90
C GLN A 385 -31.88 -2.67 26.39
N ALA A 386 -30.88 -2.94 25.53
CA ALA A 386 -29.47 -2.74 25.85
C ALA A 386 -29.12 -1.29 26.24
N LEU A 387 -29.90 -0.30 25.77
CA LEU A 387 -29.72 1.11 26.15
C LEU A 387 -30.04 1.40 27.62
N GLN A 388 -30.66 0.46 28.34
CA GLN A 388 -30.81 0.56 29.80
C GLN A 388 -29.49 0.32 30.55
N GLN A 389 -28.49 -0.26 29.89
CA GLN A 389 -27.17 -0.47 30.47
C GLN A 389 -26.31 0.80 30.33
N PRO A 390 -25.68 1.31 31.41
CA PRO A 390 -24.95 2.58 31.39
C PRO A 390 -23.83 2.67 30.34
N GLU A 391 -23.08 1.58 30.12
CA GLU A 391 -21.97 1.55 29.15
C GLU A 391 -22.46 1.70 27.70
N PHE A 392 -23.57 1.03 27.37
CA PHE A 392 -24.21 1.16 26.05
C PHE A 392 -24.86 2.53 25.89
N ALA A 393 -25.57 3.02 26.90
CA ALA A 393 -26.15 4.36 26.87
C ALA A 393 -25.08 5.44 26.64
N LEU A 394 -23.92 5.31 27.31
CA LEU A 394 -22.79 6.22 27.13
C LEU A 394 -22.22 6.15 25.71
N ALA A 395 -21.95 4.93 25.20
CA ALA A 395 -21.42 4.76 23.85
C ALA A 395 -22.38 5.30 22.76
N PHE A 396 -23.69 5.14 22.95
CA PHE A 396 -24.72 5.58 22.01
C PHE A 396 -25.04 7.08 22.11
N SER A 397 -24.59 7.79 23.15
CA SER A 397 -24.96 9.19 23.39
C SER A 397 -24.62 10.14 22.23
N GLN A 398 -23.42 10.02 21.65
CA GLN A 398 -23.00 10.83 20.49
C GLN A 398 -23.73 10.40 19.21
N PHE A 399 -24.02 9.10 19.07
CA PHE A 399 -24.78 8.57 17.94
C PHE A 399 -26.21 9.13 17.90
N VAL A 400 -26.84 9.28 19.07
CA VAL A 400 -28.18 9.86 19.19
C VAL A 400 -28.21 11.30 18.65
N VAL A 401 -27.26 12.15 19.07
CA VAL A 401 -27.27 13.58 18.71
C VAL A 401 -26.84 13.84 17.26
N GLY A 402 -26.16 12.90 16.61
CA GLY A 402 -25.75 12.98 15.20
C GLY A 402 -26.58 12.09 14.27
N PRO A 403 -26.07 10.91 13.86
CA PRO A 403 -26.71 10.06 12.83
C PRO A 403 -28.18 9.74 13.08
N PHE A 404 -28.58 9.54 14.34
CA PHE A 404 -29.97 9.20 14.64
C PHE A 404 -30.92 10.40 14.45
N MET A 405 -30.53 11.61 14.90
CA MET A 405 -31.33 12.82 14.68
C MET A 405 -31.43 13.16 13.18
N GLU A 406 -30.36 12.95 12.42
CA GLU A 406 -30.40 13.08 10.96
C GLU A 406 -31.39 12.10 10.35
N ALA A 407 -31.36 10.83 10.76
CA ALA A 407 -32.33 9.85 10.30
C ALA A 407 -33.77 10.24 10.67
N LEU A 408 -34.02 10.74 11.88
CA LEU A 408 -35.36 11.18 12.30
C LEU A 408 -35.88 12.39 11.53
N SER A 409 -35.00 13.17 10.88
CA SER A 409 -35.40 14.29 10.02
C SER A 409 -35.96 13.85 8.66
N GLU A 410 -35.80 12.57 8.29
CA GLU A 410 -36.31 12.01 7.04
C GLU A 410 -37.84 11.99 7.02
N ALA A 411 -38.44 12.82 6.17
CA ALA A 411 -39.90 12.93 6.04
C ALA A 411 -40.56 11.57 5.73
N SER A 412 -39.85 10.67 5.05
CA SER A 412 -40.32 9.32 4.75
C SER A 412 -40.51 8.41 5.97
N LEU A 413 -40.13 8.82 7.18
CA LEU A 413 -40.42 8.08 8.40
C LEU A 413 -41.86 8.27 8.91
N PHE A 414 -42.51 9.36 8.49
CA PHE A 414 -43.86 9.75 8.86
C PHE A 414 -44.82 9.55 7.68
#